data_AF-A0A2K3JV03-F1
#
_entry.id   AF-A0A2K3JV03-F1
#
_cell.length_a   1.000
_cell.length_b   1.000
_cell.length_c   1.000
_cell.angle_alpha   90.00
_cell.angle_beta   90.00
_cell.angle_gamma   90.00
#
_symmetry.space_group_name_H-M   'P 1'
#
loop_
_entity.id
_entity.type
_entity.pdbx_description
1 polymer ?
#
loop_
_entity_poly.entity_id
_entity_poly.type
_entity_poly.pdbx_seq_one_letter_code
_entity_poly.pdbx_strand_id
1 'polypeptide(L)'
;MIKNDILSRFIELGEDNASDKSLRDVVLNFVIAGRDTTATTLSWAIYMVMTHSNVAEKLYLELKTFEENQAKEENVTLPQCDDNDDLELFNQRVVQFSKLLNKDSLERLHYLHAVITETLRLYPAVPQDPKGVMEDDVLPDGTKIKAGGMVTYVPYSMGRMEYNWGPNAASFIPERWFKDGVLKNESPFKFTAFQ
;
A
#
# COMPACT_ATOMS: atom_id res chain seq x y z
N MET A 1 -6.47 -31.63 -2.80
CA MET A 1 -5.90 -30.33 -2.36
C MET A 1 -6.84 -29.25 -2.84
N ILE A 2 -7.52 -28.56 -1.94
CA ILE A 2 -8.35 -27.40 -2.31
C ILE A 2 -7.37 -26.29 -2.67
N LYS A 3 -7.38 -25.84 -3.93
CA LYS A 3 -6.52 -24.75 -4.40
C LYS A 3 -7.31 -23.44 -4.21
N ASN A 4 -6.87 -22.62 -3.26
CA ASN A 4 -7.53 -21.34 -2.91
C ASN A 4 -6.86 -20.12 -3.57
N ASP A 5 -6.12 -20.31 -4.66
CA ASP A 5 -5.49 -19.20 -5.39
C ASP A 5 -6.45 -18.58 -6.41
N ILE A 6 -6.11 -17.36 -6.86
CA ILE A 6 -6.94 -16.57 -7.78
C ILE A 6 -7.21 -17.31 -9.09
N LEU A 7 -6.25 -18.09 -9.60
CA LEU A 7 -6.41 -18.88 -10.82
C LEU A 7 -7.44 -20.00 -10.62
N SER A 8 -7.37 -20.68 -9.49
CA SER A 8 -8.31 -21.74 -9.13
C SER A 8 -9.73 -21.17 -8.95
N ARG A 9 -9.86 -19.97 -8.37
CA ARG A 9 -11.13 -19.23 -8.32
C ARG A 9 -11.66 -18.84 -9.69
N PHE A 10 -10.81 -18.37 -10.61
CA PHE A 10 -11.22 -18.04 -11.98
C PHE A 10 -11.65 -19.27 -12.78
N ILE A 11 -11.02 -20.41 -12.55
CA ILE A 11 -11.42 -21.69 -13.15
C ILE A 11 -12.75 -22.17 -12.56
N GLU A 12 -12.97 -22.01 -11.25
CA GLU A 12 -14.24 -22.36 -10.57
C GLU A 12 -15.41 -21.43 -10.97
N LEU A 13 -15.12 -20.14 -11.18
CA LEU A 13 -16.11 -19.11 -11.54
C LEU A 13 -16.34 -18.98 -13.05
N GLY A 14 -15.49 -19.59 -13.87
CA GLY A 14 -15.63 -19.55 -15.32
C GLY A 14 -16.93 -20.22 -15.75
N GLU A 15 -17.85 -19.45 -16.36
CA GLU A 15 -18.93 -20.01 -17.17
C GLU A 15 -18.32 -20.91 -18.27
N ASP A 16 -19.08 -21.90 -18.75
CA ASP A 16 -18.71 -22.95 -19.72
C ASP A 16 -18.04 -22.47 -21.06
N ASN A 17 -17.76 -21.17 -21.22
CA ASN A 17 -17.19 -20.53 -22.40
C ASN A 17 -15.86 -19.76 -22.16
N ALA A 18 -15.27 -19.77 -20.96
CA ALA A 18 -13.98 -19.11 -20.74
C ALA A 18 -12.82 -19.92 -21.35
N SER A 19 -12.35 -19.52 -22.54
CA SER A 19 -11.19 -20.17 -23.18
C SER A 19 -9.91 -20.04 -22.35
N ASP A 20 -9.00 -21.02 -22.46
CA ASP A 20 -7.66 -20.98 -21.85
C ASP A 20 -6.90 -19.68 -22.14
N LYS A 21 -7.12 -19.11 -23.34
CA LYS A 21 -6.57 -17.82 -23.74
C LYS A 21 -7.10 -16.69 -22.85
N SER A 22 -8.40 -16.62 -22.63
CA SER A 22 -9.03 -15.61 -21.79
C SER A 22 -8.53 -15.69 -20.35
N LEU A 23 -8.49 -16.90 -19.78
CA LEU A 23 -8.00 -17.13 -18.42
C LEU A 23 -6.53 -16.69 -18.28
N ARG A 24 -5.67 -17.07 -19.23
CA ARG A 24 -4.27 -16.65 -19.26
C ARG A 24 -4.13 -15.13 -19.34
N ASP A 25 -4.88 -14.50 -20.23
CA ASP A 25 -4.77 -13.05 -20.46
C ASP A 25 -5.26 -12.27 -19.22
N VAL A 26 -6.31 -12.74 -18.53
CA VAL A 26 -6.77 -12.19 -17.24
C VAL A 26 -5.67 -12.33 -16.17
N VAL A 27 -5.07 -13.51 -16.02
CA VAL A 27 -4.02 -13.75 -15.03
C VAL A 27 -2.79 -12.88 -15.28
N LEU A 28 -2.37 -12.75 -16.55
CA LEU A 28 -1.26 -11.88 -16.93
C LEU A 28 -1.54 -10.41 -16.58
N ASN A 29 -2.75 -9.93 -16.84
CA ASN A 29 -3.14 -8.56 -16.48
C ASN A 29 -3.05 -8.32 -14.97
N PHE A 30 -3.50 -9.26 -14.13
CA PHE A 30 -3.37 -9.14 -12.67
C PHE A 30 -1.92 -9.16 -12.19
N VAL A 31 -1.09 -10.04 -12.75
CA VAL A 31 0.34 -10.12 -12.39
C VAL A 31 1.06 -8.82 -12.75
N ILE A 32 0.81 -8.29 -13.94
CA ILE A 32 1.43 -7.03 -14.39
C ILE A 32 0.94 -5.87 -13.51
N ALA A 33 -0.36 -5.76 -13.28
CA ALA A 33 -0.95 -4.69 -12.48
C ALA A 33 -0.44 -4.69 -11.02
N GLY A 34 -0.24 -5.87 -10.42
CA GLY A 34 0.23 -6.00 -9.04
C GLY A 34 1.75 -5.90 -8.89
N ARG A 35 2.53 -6.41 -9.85
CA ARG A 35 3.99 -6.51 -9.71
C ARG A 35 4.67 -5.15 -9.68
N ASP A 36 4.47 -4.35 -10.73
CA ASP A 36 5.26 -3.13 -10.93
C ASP A 36 4.83 -2.03 -9.97
N THR A 37 3.53 -1.97 -9.67
CA THR A 37 2.97 -1.02 -8.71
C THR A 37 3.43 -1.29 -7.29
N THR A 38 3.43 -2.55 -6.87
CA THR A 38 3.93 -2.96 -5.54
C THR A 38 5.43 -2.73 -5.43
N ALA A 39 6.22 -3.12 -6.44
CA ALA A 39 7.67 -2.91 -6.44
C ALA A 39 8.05 -1.42 -6.33
N THR A 40 7.36 -0.56 -7.07
CA THR A 40 7.55 0.89 -7.02
C THR A 40 7.21 1.45 -5.64
N THR A 41 6.07 1.04 -5.07
CA THR A 41 5.63 1.48 -3.74
C THR A 41 6.62 1.07 -2.66
N LEU A 42 7.07 -0.18 -2.66
CA LEU A 42 8.03 -0.69 -1.68
C LEU A 42 9.38 0.02 -1.79
N SER A 43 9.86 0.26 -3.01
CA SER A 43 11.14 0.97 -3.23
C SER A 43 11.09 2.38 -2.63
N TRP A 44 10.01 3.12 -2.87
CA TRP A 44 9.81 4.42 -2.25
C TRP A 44 9.63 4.34 -0.74
N ALA A 45 8.86 3.37 -0.23
CA ALA A 45 8.64 3.23 1.21
C ALA A 45 9.96 2.99 1.96
N ILE A 46 10.81 2.09 1.44
CA ILE A 46 12.14 1.84 1.98
C ILE A 46 12.98 3.11 1.94
N TYR A 47 13.03 3.81 0.80
CA TYR A 47 13.77 5.06 0.67
C TYR A 47 13.29 6.14 1.67
N MET A 48 11.98 6.28 1.84
CA MET A 48 11.39 7.26 2.76
C MET A 48 11.72 6.92 4.21
N VAL A 49 11.66 5.64 4.61
CA VAL A 49 12.08 5.20 5.94
C VAL A 49 13.57 5.46 6.17
N MET A 50 14.43 5.14 5.21
CA MET A 50 15.89 5.35 5.32
C MET A 50 16.28 6.83 5.42
N THR A 51 15.48 7.73 4.84
CA THR A 51 15.75 9.18 4.84
C THR A 51 15.08 9.93 5.99
N HIS A 52 14.24 9.27 6.79
CA HIS A 52 13.50 9.87 7.90
C HIS A 52 13.72 9.06 9.19
N SER A 53 14.81 9.34 9.89
CA SER A 53 15.21 8.59 11.10
C SER A 53 14.12 8.55 12.18
N ASN A 54 13.38 9.65 12.35
CA ASN A 54 12.25 9.72 13.28
C ASN A 54 11.09 8.77 12.91
N VAL A 55 10.86 8.54 11.62
CA VAL A 55 9.85 7.58 11.14
C VAL A 55 10.37 6.15 11.31
N ALA A 56 11.64 5.91 10.97
CA ALA A 56 12.28 4.61 11.16
C ALA A 56 12.26 4.17 12.63
N GLU A 57 12.55 5.08 13.57
CA GLU A 57 12.49 4.81 15.01
C GLU A 57 11.07 4.42 15.46
N LYS A 58 10.05 5.19 15.07
CA LYS A 58 8.66 4.89 15.43
C LYS A 58 8.17 3.57 14.83
N LEU A 59 8.55 3.29 13.58
CA LEU A 59 8.23 2.02 12.94
C LEU A 59 8.92 0.85 13.66
N TYR A 60 10.19 1.01 14.02
CA TYR A 60 10.91 0.00 14.80
C TYR A 60 10.24 -0.26 16.17
N LEU A 61 9.83 0.80 16.87
CA LEU A 61 9.12 0.68 18.15
C LEU A 61 7.78 -0.04 18.01
N GLU A 62 7.01 0.24 16.96
CA GLU A 62 5.77 -0.50 16.66
C GLU A 62 6.06 -1.98 16.43
N LEU A 63 7.02 -2.32 15.56
CA LEU A 63 7.36 -3.70 15.23
C LEU A 63 7.92 -4.47 16.42
N LYS A 64 8.72 -3.83 17.27
CA LYS A 64 9.22 -4.42 18.52
C LYS A 64 8.09 -4.71 19.50
N THR A 65 7.20 -3.73 19.72
CA THR A 65 6.04 -3.89 20.61
C THR A 65 5.11 -4.98 20.09
N PHE A 66 4.91 -5.05 18.78
CA PHE A 66 4.17 -6.11 18.10
C PHE A 66 4.79 -7.49 18.35
N GLU A 67 6.09 -7.64 18.11
CA GLU A 67 6.83 -8.91 18.30
C GLU A 67 6.69 -9.40 19.75
N GLU A 68 6.87 -8.51 20.73
CA GLU A 68 6.72 -8.83 22.16
C GLU A 68 5.29 -9.24 22.54
N ASN A 69 4.27 -8.58 21.98
CA ASN A 69 2.87 -8.88 22.29
C ASN A 69 2.42 -10.19 21.63
N GLN A 70 2.74 -10.39 20.35
CA GLN A 70 2.43 -11.64 19.65
C GLN A 70 3.12 -12.84 20.28
N ALA A 71 4.39 -12.71 20.67
CA ALA A 71 5.11 -13.80 21.32
C ALA A 71 4.46 -14.21 22.66
N LYS A 72 3.92 -13.24 23.42
CA LYS A 72 3.15 -13.52 24.65
C LYS A 72 1.83 -14.21 24.35
N GLU A 73 1.08 -13.73 23.35
CA GLU A 73 -0.20 -14.33 22.94
C GLU A 73 -0.01 -15.80 22.47
N GLU A 74 1.08 -16.08 21.75
CA GLU A 74 1.39 -17.41 21.21
C GLU A 74 2.23 -18.29 22.16
N ASN A 75 2.57 -17.81 23.36
CA ASN A 75 3.45 -18.48 24.33
C ASN A 75 4.82 -18.88 23.75
N VAL A 76 5.37 -18.04 22.86
CA VAL A 76 6.68 -18.22 22.24
C VAL A 76 7.73 -17.44 23.04
N THR A 77 8.86 -18.08 23.35
CA THR A 77 10.00 -17.39 23.96
C THR A 77 10.81 -16.68 22.86
N LEU A 78 11.00 -15.37 23.01
CA LEU A 78 11.88 -14.61 22.12
C LEU A 78 13.35 -14.89 22.51
N PRO A 79 14.23 -15.16 21.54
CA PRO A 79 15.68 -15.23 21.76
C PRO A 79 16.20 -13.90 22.33
N GLN A 80 17.16 -13.97 23.26
CA GLN A 80 17.89 -12.79 23.67
C GLN A 80 18.77 -12.33 22.50
N CYS A 81 18.62 -11.07 22.11
CA CYS A 81 19.46 -10.46 21.10
C CYS A 81 20.68 -9.86 21.80
N ASP A 82 21.86 -10.42 21.57
CA ASP A 82 23.12 -9.70 21.75
C ASP A 82 23.39 -8.88 20.48
N ASP A 83 23.93 -7.67 20.61
CA ASP A 83 24.26 -6.74 19.51
C ASP A 83 25.40 -7.23 18.58
N ASN A 84 25.67 -8.54 18.53
CA ASN A 84 26.66 -9.10 17.64
C ASN A 84 26.10 -9.17 16.20
N ASP A 85 26.86 -8.64 15.24
CA ASP A 85 26.61 -8.69 13.79
C ASP A 85 26.75 -10.13 13.23
N ASP A 86 25.97 -11.08 13.76
CA ASP A 86 25.87 -12.43 13.21
C ASP A 86 24.68 -12.54 12.24
N LEU A 87 25.00 -12.75 10.97
CA LEU A 87 24.02 -12.92 9.89
C LEU A 87 23.10 -14.13 10.14
N GLU A 88 23.59 -15.18 10.81
CA GLU A 88 22.78 -16.36 11.12
C GLU A 88 21.69 -16.01 12.14
N LEU A 89 22.03 -15.28 13.21
CA LEU A 89 21.07 -14.79 14.19
C LEU A 89 20.05 -13.83 13.57
N PHE A 90 20.49 -12.93 12.68
CA PHE A 90 19.57 -12.05 11.95
C PHE A 90 18.54 -12.85 11.13
N ASN A 91 19.00 -13.84 10.36
CA ASN A 91 18.11 -14.69 9.57
C ASN A 91 17.13 -15.49 10.44
N GLN A 92 17.61 -16.03 11.57
CA GLN A 92 16.75 -16.73 12.53
C GLN A 92 15.66 -15.81 13.09
N ARG A 93 16.02 -14.56 13.43
CA ARG A 93 15.06 -13.55 13.90
C ARG A 93 14.02 -13.22 12.83
N VAL A 94 14.43 -13.01 11.57
CA VAL A 94 13.49 -12.74 10.46
C VAL A 94 12.51 -13.90 10.30
N VAL A 95 13.00 -15.15 10.34
CA VAL A 95 12.13 -16.33 10.25
C VAL A 95 11.17 -16.40 11.42
N GLN A 96 11.62 -16.13 12.65
CA GLN A 96 10.75 -16.11 13.82
C GLN A 96 9.68 -15.02 13.73
N PHE A 97 10.09 -13.79 13.42
CA PHE A 97 9.16 -12.67 13.25
C PHE A 97 8.11 -12.99 12.18
N SER A 98 8.51 -13.60 11.06
CA SER A 98 7.58 -13.99 9.99
C SER A 98 6.50 -14.98 10.44
N LYS A 99 6.78 -15.82 11.43
CA LYS A 99 5.80 -16.78 11.99
C LYS A 99 4.73 -16.11 12.84
N LEU A 100 5.04 -14.95 13.43
CA LEU A 100 4.10 -14.15 14.23
C LEU A 100 3.16 -13.31 13.35
N LEU A 101 3.46 -13.17 12.05
CA LEU A 101 2.62 -12.45 11.10
C LEU A 101 1.46 -13.35 10.64
N ASN A 102 0.26 -12.90 10.93
CA ASN A 102 -0.99 -13.48 10.44
C ASN A 102 -1.96 -12.34 10.08
N LYS A 103 -3.11 -12.68 9.49
CA LYS A 103 -4.05 -11.67 8.99
C LYS A 103 -4.50 -10.70 10.09
N ASP A 104 -4.86 -11.22 11.26
CA ASP A 104 -5.38 -10.42 12.38
C ASP A 104 -4.28 -9.59 13.05
N SER A 105 -3.04 -10.08 13.01
CA SER A 105 -1.88 -9.37 13.58
C SER A 105 -1.41 -8.22 12.67
N LEU A 106 -1.50 -8.37 11.35
CA LEU A 106 -1.20 -7.31 10.38
C LEU A 106 -2.15 -6.10 10.50
N GLU A 107 -3.42 -6.32 10.87
CA GLU A 107 -4.39 -5.24 11.07
C GLU A 107 -4.00 -4.30 12.23
N ARG A 108 -3.11 -4.74 13.13
CA ARG A 108 -2.65 -3.96 14.29
C ARG A 108 -1.43 -3.07 14.01
N LEU A 109 -0.79 -3.22 12.84
CA LEU A 109 0.39 -2.44 12.44
C LEU A 109 0.00 -1.10 11.82
N HIS A 110 -0.62 -0.24 12.62
CA HIS A 110 -1.23 1.02 12.16
C HIS A 110 -0.20 2.04 11.64
N TYR A 111 0.97 2.14 12.27
CA TYR A 111 2.01 3.07 11.87
C TYR A 111 2.70 2.60 10.58
N LEU A 112 2.98 1.30 10.43
CA LEU A 112 3.40 0.71 9.15
C LEU A 112 2.39 1.02 8.05
N HIS A 113 1.09 0.86 8.32
CA HIS A 113 0.04 1.22 7.37
C HIS A 113 0.13 2.70 7.00
N ALA A 114 0.24 3.60 7.98
CA ALA A 114 0.38 5.03 7.74
C ALA A 114 1.63 5.39 6.92
N VAL A 115 2.75 4.70 7.15
CA VAL A 115 4.01 4.86 6.38
C VAL A 115 3.80 4.48 4.91
N ILE A 116 3.15 3.35 4.64
CA ILE A 116 2.85 2.89 3.28
C ILE A 116 1.87 3.87 2.60
N THR A 117 0.82 4.29 3.30
CA THR A 117 -0.20 5.21 2.77
C THR A 117 0.38 6.60 2.49
N GLU A 118 1.24 7.12 3.37
CA GLU A 118 1.95 8.38 3.16
C GLU A 118 2.94 8.29 1.99
N THR A 119 3.57 7.12 1.82
CA THR A 119 4.43 6.85 0.65
C THR A 119 3.61 6.92 -0.63
N LEU A 120 2.46 6.25 -0.69
CA LEU A 120 1.57 6.27 -1.85
C LEU A 120 1.01 7.67 -2.15
N ARG A 121 0.84 8.51 -1.13
CA ARG A 121 0.37 9.90 -1.32
C ARG A 121 1.41 10.74 -2.06
N LEU A 122 2.68 10.62 -1.68
CA LEU A 122 3.77 11.39 -2.30
C LEU A 122 4.34 10.71 -3.55
N TYR A 123 4.35 9.38 -3.59
CA TYR A 123 4.95 8.59 -4.66
C TYR A 123 3.98 7.48 -5.10
N PRO A 124 2.81 7.85 -5.64
CA PRO A 124 1.86 6.88 -6.17
C PRO A 124 2.49 6.11 -7.32
N ALA A 125 2.28 4.79 -7.34
CA ALA A 125 2.76 3.93 -8.43
C ALA A 125 2.18 4.32 -9.80
N VAL A 126 0.95 4.85 -9.81
CA VAL A 126 0.29 5.43 -10.99
C VAL A 126 0.14 6.94 -10.76
N PRO A 127 1.06 7.77 -11.26
CA PRO A 127 1.09 9.19 -10.93
C PRO A 127 0.08 10.06 -11.69
N GLN A 128 -0.51 9.53 -12.76
CA GLN A 128 -1.48 10.18 -13.64
C GLN A 128 -2.50 9.15 -14.13
N ASP A 129 -3.78 9.51 -14.15
CA ASP A 129 -4.84 8.67 -14.71
C ASP A 129 -5.70 9.47 -15.70
N PRO A 130 -5.51 9.25 -17.01
CA PRO A 130 -6.31 9.85 -18.06
C PRO A 130 -7.61 9.08 -18.33
N LYS A 131 -8.71 9.82 -18.45
CA LYS A 131 -10.02 9.34 -18.91
C LYS A 131 -10.37 9.98 -20.27
N GLY A 132 -10.78 9.16 -21.22
CA GLY A 132 -11.27 9.63 -22.52
C GLY A 132 -12.68 10.20 -22.42
N VAL A 133 -12.93 11.31 -23.10
CA VAL A 133 -14.24 11.97 -23.12
C VAL A 133 -15.07 11.37 -24.25
N MET A 134 -16.13 10.63 -23.91
CA MET A 134 -16.97 9.93 -24.89
C MET A 134 -17.98 10.87 -25.56
N GLU A 135 -18.52 11.82 -24.80
CA GLU A 135 -19.52 12.80 -25.24
C GLU A 135 -19.19 14.18 -24.68
N ASP A 136 -19.65 15.24 -25.34
CA ASP A 136 -19.52 16.61 -24.81
C ASP A 136 -20.18 16.72 -23.44
N ASP A 137 -19.51 17.36 -22.48
CA ASP A 137 -20.02 17.49 -21.10
C ASP A 137 -19.54 18.80 -20.46
N VAL A 138 -20.05 19.11 -19.27
CA VAL A 138 -19.71 20.29 -18.47
C VAL A 138 -19.40 19.86 -17.04
N LEU A 139 -18.16 20.08 -16.60
CA LEU A 139 -17.73 19.80 -15.24
C LEU A 139 -18.47 20.68 -14.22
N PRO A 140 -18.49 20.31 -12.92
CA PRO A 140 -19.21 21.06 -11.88
C PRO A 140 -18.83 22.54 -11.73
N ASP A 141 -17.65 22.93 -12.19
CA ASP A 141 -17.16 24.32 -12.20
C ASP A 141 -17.56 25.11 -13.45
N GLY A 142 -18.29 24.48 -14.38
CA GLY A 142 -18.71 25.06 -15.66
C GLY A 142 -17.72 24.82 -16.82
N THR A 143 -16.59 24.15 -16.57
CA THR A 143 -15.61 23.82 -17.62
C THR A 143 -16.22 22.86 -18.65
N LYS A 144 -16.25 23.28 -19.92
CA LYS A 144 -16.79 22.47 -21.02
C LYS A 144 -15.72 21.53 -21.55
N ILE A 145 -16.05 20.24 -21.66
CA ILE A 145 -15.21 19.22 -22.29
C ILE A 145 -15.86 18.71 -23.57
N LYS A 146 -15.04 18.21 -24.50
CA LYS A 146 -15.47 17.79 -25.84
C LYS A 146 -15.20 16.32 -26.08
N ALA A 147 -16.13 15.65 -26.76
CA ALA A 147 -15.96 14.28 -27.23
C ALA A 147 -14.65 14.13 -28.01
N GLY A 148 -13.92 13.04 -27.74
CA GLY A 148 -12.58 12.78 -28.29
C GLY A 148 -11.44 13.48 -27.53
N GLY A 149 -11.76 14.34 -26.56
CA GLY A 149 -10.78 14.91 -25.63
C GLY A 149 -10.37 13.92 -24.52
N MET A 150 -9.52 14.41 -23.61
CA MET A 150 -9.04 13.66 -22.44
C MET A 150 -9.10 14.55 -21.20
N VAL A 151 -9.53 13.96 -20.08
CA VAL A 151 -9.46 14.57 -18.75
C VAL A 151 -8.51 13.73 -17.91
N THR A 152 -7.57 14.35 -17.21
CA THR A 152 -6.58 13.63 -16.40
C THR A 152 -6.60 14.18 -14.99
N TYR A 153 -6.75 13.31 -14.00
CA TYR A 153 -6.35 13.64 -12.63
C TYR A 153 -4.95 13.11 -12.38
N VAL A 154 -4.20 13.83 -11.54
CA VAL A 154 -2.76 13.60 -11.34
C VAL A 154 -2.53 13.33 -9.86
N PRO A 155 -2.67 12.06 -9.40
CA PRO A 155 -2.42 11.68 -8.01
C PRO A 155 -1.12 12.26 -7.43
N TYR A 156 -0.04 12.26 -8.22
CA TYR A 156 1.25 12.80 -7.78
C TYR A 156 1.20 14.30 -7.39
N SER A 157 0.45 15.09 -8.18
CA SER A 157 0.27 16.53 -7.93
C SER A 157 -0.74 16.76 -6.82
N MET A 158 -1.88 16.04 -6.87
CA MET A 158 -2.93 16.12 -5.85
C MET A 158 -2.44 15.76 -4.46
N GLY A 159 -1.51 14.81 -4.36
CA GLY A 159 -0.80 14.47 -3.13
C GLY A 159 -0.03 15.67 -2.55
N ARG A 160 0.42 16.63 -3.36
CA ARG A 160 1.22 17.79 -2.91
C ARG A 160 0.44 19.11 -2.86
N MET A 161 -0.86 19.09 -3.15
CA MET A 161 -1.67 20.31 -3.10
C MET A 161 -1.93 20.74 -1.66
N GLU A 162 -1.50 21.95 -1.30
CA GLU A 162 -1.74 22.52 0.04
C GLU A 162 -3.24 22.65 0.35
N TYR A 163 -4.06 22.92 -0.66
CA TYR A 163 -5.52 22.94 -0.52
C TYR A 163 -6.08 21.62 0.05
N ASN A 164 -5.48 20.47 -0.31
CA ASN A 164 -5.90 19.15 0.18
C ASN A 164 -5.20 18.77 1.49
N TRP A 165 -3.90 19.04 1.60
CA TRP A 165 -3.02 18.43 2.61
C TRP A 165 -2.39 19.43 3.58
N GLY A 166 -2.72 20.71 3.47
CA GLY A 166 -2.17 21.79 4.30
C GLY A 166 -0.77 22.24 3.87
N PRO A 167 -0.17 23.19 4.61
CA PRO A 167 1.10 23.83 4.23
C PRO A 167 2.31 22.88 4.21
N ASN A 168 2.20 21.71 4.86
CA ASN A 168 3.23 20.67 4.85
C ASN A 168 2.89 19.51 3.90
N ALA A 169 2.11 19.79 2.84
CA ALA A 169 1.71 18.80 1.83
C ALA A 169 2.91 18.09 1.19
N ALA A 170 4.02 18.79 0.96
CA ALA A 170 5.22 18.21 0.38
C ALA A 170 6.04 17.36 1.36
N SER A 171 5.80 17.46 2.66
CA SER A 171 6.55 16.74 3.70
C SER A 171 5.99 15.33 3.90
N PHE A 172 6.87 14.37 4.18
CA PHE A 172 6.49 13.01 4.53
C PHE A 172 6.20 12.90 6.03
N ILE A 173 4.92 12.79 6.37
CA ILE A 173 4.43 12.78 7.77
C ILE A 173 3.37 11.69 7.90
N PRO A 174 3.77 10.44 8.24
CA PRO A 174 2.83 9.34 8.49
C PRO A 174 1.76 9.67 9.54
N GLU A 175 2.08 10.53 10.51
CA GLU A 175 1.17 10.94 11.58
C GLU A 175 -0.10 11.63 11.06
N ARG A 176 -0.10 12.12 9.82
CA ARG A 176 -1.25 12.77 9.18
C ARG A 176 -2.44 11.83 9.01
N TRP A 177 -2.19 10.53 8.95
CA TRP A 177 -3.21 9.49 8.84
C TRP A 177 -3.85 9.15 10.19
N PHE A 178 -3.41 9.78 11.29
CA PHE A 178 -3.98 9.58 12.61
C PHE A 178 -4.87 10.76 13.01
N LYS A 179 -6.04 10.45 13.55
CA LYS A 179 -6.91 11.41 14.21
C LYS A 179 -7.26 10.87 15.59
N ASP A 180 -6.95 11.65 16.63
CA ASP A 180 -7.17 11.25 18.03
C ASP A 180 -6.52 9.90 18.39
N GLY A 181 -5.35 9.62 17.81
CA GLY A 181 -4.60 8.36 17.98
C GLY A 181 -5.11 7.17 17.16
N VAL A 182 -6.18 7.35 16.38
CA VAL A 182 -6.76 6.29 15.55
C VAL A 182 -6.40 6.51 14.08
N LEU A 183 -5.93 5.45 13.42
CA LEU A 183 -5.69 5.46 11.97
C LEU A 183 -7.01 5.71 11.24
N LYS A 184 -7.03 6.73 10.37
CA LYS A 184 -8.22 7.13 9.64
C LYS A 184 -7.90 7.31 8.16
N ASN A 185 -8.70 6.65 7.33
CA ASN A 185 -8.65 6.82 5.89
C ASN A 185 -9.21 8.17 5.47
N GLU A 186 -8.58 8.75 4.45
CA GLU A 186 -9.06 9.94 3.77
C GLU A 186 -10.10 9.59 2.70
N SER A 187 -10.85 10.61 2.25
CA SER A 187 -11.75 10.44 1.12
C SER A 187 -10.99 9.92 -0.11
N PRO A 188 -11.56 8.97 -0.88
CA PRO A 188 -10.93 8.48 -2.11
C PRO A 188 -10.74 9.59 -3.16
N PHE A 189 -11.53 10.66 -3.10
CA PHE A 189 -11.37 11.83 -3.98
C PHE A 189 -10.22 12.76 -3.56
N LYS A 190 -9.74 12.64 -2.32
CA LYS A 190 -8.58 13.37 -1.80
C LYS A 190 -7.31 12.52 -1.90
N PHE A 191 -7.41 11.23 -1.58
CA PHE A 191 -6.35 10.24 -1.71
C PHE A 191 -6.66 9.25 -2.83
N THR A 192 -6.22 9.59 -4.04
CA THR A 192 -6.60 8.92 -5.29
C THR A 192 -5.62 7.83 -5.72
N ALA A 193 -4.88 7.21 -4.80
CA ALA A 193 -3.89 6.17 -5.13
C ALA A 193 -4.52 4.83 -5.57
N PHE A 194 -5.81 4.61 -5.26
CA PHE A 194 -6.55 3.37 -5.53
C PHE A 194 -7.95 3.66 -6.13
N GLN A 195 -7.98 4.41 -7.24
CA GLN A 195 -9.21 4.69 -7.99
C GLN A 195 -9.59 3.57 -8.97
#